data_AF-A0A5C8D7S6-F1
#
_entry.id   AF-A0A5C8D7S6-F1
#
_cell.length_a   1.000
_cell.length_b   1.000
_cell.length_c   1.000
_cell.angle_alpha   90.00
_cell.angle_beta   90.00
_cell.angle_gamma   90.00
#
_symmetry.space_group_name_H-M   'P 1'
#
loop_
_entity.id
_entity.type
_entity.pdbx_description
1 polymer ?
#
loop_
_entity_poly.entity_id
_entity_poly.type
_entity_poly.pdbx_seq_one_letter_code
_entity_poly.pdbx_strand_id
1 'polypeptide(L)'
;MKKIFLTTIALLSMASASVFGMYGVNSGDWIGFLTHGNQFRARMWQLGFTLGNDTIKGTFGFFNNGRGAYGSMLVNNATDTTTTGGPSAGLFYDFTPTISMGLAYTSSLISVGVGYNATIGPRWNRYNNKTEPKKVEAVVHTPVLVLNALDNAFRMAIPIQVVNLTDKFDGVGKGSITAVSLDAQFRYFTGLDFLPQIRLLIKYGNYGMQLSPEGGQKEKVTIAESFGFEFRLYFGAMVEEVALQPYIKLVYNGALGKQHSKTSVTALSALNDSARFMGELTSFMANAGSGSATQPTTTYGGNATWKKSAWDLTLAPTLGITANSDIVSLYVEPSLGLTITQSGSATDNKVKELYSLYWGAYAEIYITPIKNLEWYFEANVSRDTVAPVSLAASTGITWYLPAL
;
A
#
# COMPACT_ATOMS: atom_id res chain seq x y z
N MET A 1 2.16 13.02 36.14
CA MET A 1 1.38 11.86 35.67
C MET A 1 0.33 12.20 34.61
N LYS A 2 -0.56 13.19 34.78
CA LYS A 2 -1.55 13.59 33.74
C LYS A 2 -0.93 13.99 32.38
N LYS A 3 0.20 14.70 32.36
CA LYS A 3 0.85 15.14 31.11
C LYS A 3 1.42 13.97 30.30
N ILE A 4 2.13 13.04 30.96
CA ILE A 4 2.70 11.85 30.31
C ILE A 4 1.60 10.97 29.72
N PHE A 5 0.49 10.75 30.44
CA PHE A 5 -0.64 9.99 29.92
C PHE A 5 -1.28 10.64 28.68
N LEU A 6 -1.40 11.97 28.66
CA LEU A 6 -1.95 12.69 27.51
C LEU A 6 -1.00 12.62 26.30
N THR A 7 0.31 12.71 26.53
CA THR A 7 1.32 12.59 25.46
C THR A 7 1.42 11.15 24.95
N THR A 8 1.26 10.14 25.82
CA THR A 8 1.23 8.73 25.46
C THR A 8 -0.05 8.37 24.69
N ILE A 9 -1.22 8.93 25.05
CA ILE A 9 -2.47 8.76 24.27
C ILE A 9 -2.34 9.46 22.91
N ALA A 10 -1.75 10.66 22.85
CA ALA A 10 -1.51 11.38 21.60
C ALA A 10 -0.48 10.68 20.68
N LEU A 11 0.49 9.94 21.26
CA LEU A 11 1.45 9.12 20.51
C LEU A 11 0.86 7.77 20.10
N LEU A 12 -0.03 7.17 20.91
CA LEU A 12 -0.75 5.95 20.54
C LEU A 12 -1.84 6.20 19.48
N SER A 13 -2.38 7.42 19.38
CA SER A 13 -3.38 7.78 18.37
C SER A 13 -2.81 8.05 16.96
N MET A 14 -1.52 7.77 16.72
CA MET A 14 -0.86 7.99 15.44
C MET A 14 -0.68 6.73 14.59
N ALA A 15 -1.27 5.59 14.96
CA ALA A 15 -1.38 4.48 14.02
C ALA A 15 -2.45 4.84 12.98
N SER A 16 -2.12 4.79 11.70
CA SER A 16 -3.02 5.19 10.61
C SER A 16 -3.90 4.01 10.17
N ALA A 17 -5.21 4.19 10.14
CA ALA A 17 -6.07 3.38 9.29
C ALA A 17 -5.92 3.91 7.85
N SER A 18 -5.70 3.01 6.88
CA SER A 18 -5.31 3.37 5.51
C SER A 18 -6.33 2.94 4.47
N VAL A 19 -7.63 3.01 4.76
CA VAL A 19 -8.65 2.35 3.92
C VAL A 19 -9.38 3.30 2.97
N PHE A 20 -9.28 4.62 3.14
CA PHE A 20 -9.90 5.55 2.18
C PHE A 20 -9.05 6.80 1.93
N GLY A 21 -8.14 6.70 0.95
CA GLY A 21 -7.25 7.76 0.48
C GLY A 21 -7.34 7.93 -1.04
N MET A 22 -7.59 9.15 -1.56
CA MET A 22 -8.02 9.61 -2.90
C MET A 22 -7.36 8.93 -4.12
N TYR A 23 -7.51 7.62 -4.17
CA TYR A 23 -6.81 6.67 -5.02
C TYR A 23 -5.30 6.53 -4.71
N GLY A 24 -4.94 6.24 -3.46
CA GLY A 24 -3.59 5.82 -3.06
C GLY A 24 -3.29 4.35 -3.42
N VAL A 25 -2.02 4.00 -3.59
CA VAL A 25 -1.55 2.65 -4.00
C VAL A 25 -2.05 1.53 -3.07
N ASN A 26 -2.16 1.81 -1.77
CA ASN A 26 -2.64 0.86 -0.74
C ASN A 26 -3.99 1.28 -0.12
N SER A 27 -4.65 2.30 -0.67
CA SER A 27 -5.94 2.77 -0.15
C SER A 27 -7.09 1.83 -0.46
N GLY A 28 -7.02 1.10 -1.58
CA GLY A 28 -8.17 0.37 -2.11
C GLY A 28 -9.27 1.27 -2.71
N ASP A 29 -9.04 2.58 -2.83
CA ASP A 29 -10.05 3.52 -3.32
C ASP A 29 -10.26 3.47 -4.83
N TRP A 30 -9.27 2.98 -5.61
CA TRP A 30 -9.32 3.02 -7.08
C TRP A 30 -10.59 2.36 -7.64
N ILE A 31 -11.12 1.35 -6.97
CA ILE A 31 -12.35 0.67 -7.35
C ILE A 31 -13.61 1.55 -7.25
N GLY A 32 -13.54 2.66 -6.51
CA GLY A 32 -14.56 3.69 -6.44
C GLY A 32 -14.40 4.81 -7.47
N PHE A 33 -13.32 4.85 -8.26
CA PHE A 33 -13.00 5.98 -9.16
C PHE A 33 -14.13 6.30 -10.14
N LEU A 34 -14.67 5.27 -10.77
CA LEU A 34 -15.72 5.42 -11.78
C LEU A 34 -17.06 5.87 -11.16
N THR A 35 -17.29 5.57 -9.88
CA THR A 35 -18.57 5.81 -9.19
C THR A 35 -18.59 7.02 -8.30
N HIS A 36 -17.43 7.54 -7.88
CA HIS A 36 -17.38 8.76 -7.07
C HIS A 36 -17.88 9.96 -7.89
N GLY A 37 -18.76 10.77 -7.28
CA GLY A 37 -19.18 12.05 -7.86
C GLY A 37 -18.04 13.08 -7.87
N ASN A 38 -18.34 14.27 -8.39
CA ASN A 38 -17.42 15.39 -8.30
C ASN A 38 -17.21 15.75 -6.83
N GLN A 39 -15.97 15.74 -6.39
CA GLN A 39 -15.62 15.97 -4.99
C GLN A 39 -14.24 16.58 -4.87
N PHE A 40 -14.07 17.47 -3.90
CA PHE A 40 -12.78 17.85 -3.36
C PHE A 40 -12.62 17.21 -1.98
N ARG A 41 -11.48 16.57 -1.73
CA ARG A 41 -11.22 15.81 -0.50
C ARG A 41 -9.95 16.32 0.15
N ALA A 42 -10.06 16.69 1.44
CA ALA A 42 -8.93 17.04 2.29
C ALA A 42 -9.03 16.22 3.58
N ARG A 43 -8.18 15.20 3.74
CA ARG A 43 -8.10 14.41 4.97
C ARG A 43 -6.67 14.41 5.51
N MET A 44 -6.46 13.92 6.72
CA MET A 44 -5.16 13.99 7.42
C MET A 44 -3.94 13.54 6.58
N TRP A 45 -4.13 12.64 5.61
CA TRP A 45 -3.06 12.06 4.80
C TRP A 45 -3.24 12.26 3.28
N GLN A 46 -4.19 13.10 2.87
CA GLN A 46 -4.57 13.19 1.47
C GLN A 46 -5.19 14.53 1.10
N LEU A 47 -4.97 14.91 -0.15
CA LEU A 47 -5.53 16.13 -0.71
C LEU A 47 -5.74 15.96 -2.20
N GLY A 48 -6.91 16.34 -2.70
CA GLY A 48 -7.14 16.56 -4.13
C GLY A 48 -8.60 16.46 -4.52
N PHE A 49 -8.86 16.11 -5.78
CA PHE A 49 -10.21 16.13 -6.34
C PHE A 49 -10.49 15.01 -7.33
N THR A 50 -11.78 14.75 -7.53
CA THR A 50 -12.35 14.07 -8.69
C THR A 50 -13.33 15.02 -9.34
N LEU A 51 -13.18 15.27 -10.64
CA LEU A 51 -14.01 16.21 -11.40
C LEU A 51 -14.35 15.60 -12.76
N GLY A 52 -15.50 15.93 -13.30
CA GLY A 52 -15.94 15.43 -14.59
C GLY A 52 -17.40 15.75 -14.89
N ASN A 53 -17.84 15.23 -16.01
CA ASN A 53 -19.23 15.17 -16.42
C ASN A 53 -19.67 13.70 -16.51
N ASP A 54 -20.84 13.44 -17.11
CA ASP A 54 -21.40 12.08 -17.20
C ASP A 54 -20.60 11.13 -18.09
N THR A 55 -19.70 11.65 -18.93
CA THR A 55 -18.93 10.88 -19.92
C THR A 55 -17.44 10.81 -19.61
N ILE A 56 -16.84 11.89 -19.10
CA ILE A 56 -15.40 12.00 -18.84
C ILE A 56 -15.18 12.46 -17.41
N LYS A 57 -14.29 11.75 -16.70
CA LYS A 57 -13.94 12.05 -15.32
C LYS A 57 -12.44 11.97 -15.11
N GLY A 58 -11.89 12.95 -14.42
CA GLY A 58 -10.49 13.02 -14.02
C GLY A 58 -10.34 13.07 -12.51
N THR A 59 -9.18 12.65 -12.02
CA THR A 59 -8.78 12.81 -10.62
C THR A 59 -7.33 13.22 -10.53
N PHE A 60 -6.99 14.01 -9.52
CA PHE A 60 -5.61 14.37 -9.20
C PHE A 60 -5.45 14.65 -7.71
N GLY A 61 -4.31 14.21 -7.17
CA GLY A 61 -3.69 14.84 -6.01
C GLY A 61 -2.76 13.90 -5.27
N PHE A 62 -2.77 13.98 -3.95
CA PHE A 62 -1.66 13.48 -3.13
C PHE A 62 -2.16 12.58 -2.01
N PHE A 63 -1.33 11.57 -1.71
CA PHE A 63 -1.49 10.68 -0.58
C PHE A 63 -0.15 10.57 0.15
N ASN A 64 -0.16 10.66 1.47
CA ASN A 64 1.01 10.42 2.28
C ASN A 64 1.10 8.94 2.64
N ASN A 65 2.16 8.28 2.15
CA ASN A 65 2.41 6.86 2.37
C ASN A 65 3.18 6.55 3.67
N GLY A 66 3.05 7.38 4.71
CA GLY A 66 3.65 7.16 6.03
C GLY A 66 5.18 7.22 6.09
N ARG A 67 5.85 7.73 5.03
CA ARG A 67 7.32 7.77 4.94
C ARG A 67 7.95 9.00 5.59
N GLY A 68 7.15 10.02 5.93
CA GLY A 68 7.64 11.20 6.63
C GLY A 68 7.37 11.19 8.12
N ALA A 69 8.25 11.87 8.88
CA ALA A 69 8.09 12.04 10.32
C ALA A 69 6.69 12.61 10.63
N TYR A 70 5.95 11.93 11.50
CA TYR A 70 4.58 12.28 11.89
C TYR A 70 3.59 12.44 10.73
N GLY A 71 3.88 11.85 9.56
CA GLY A 71 3.04 12.07 8.40
C GLY A 71 3.23 13.38 7.70
N SER A 72 4.42 13.95 7.77
CA SER A 72 4.76 15.03 6.86
C SER A 72 4.92 14.49 5.43
N MET A 73 4.40 15.25 4.46
CA MET A 73 4.72 15.06 3.03
C MET A 73 6.03 15.77 2.64
N LEU A 74 6.56 16.59 3.56
CA LEU A 74 7.77 17.40 3.44
C LEU A 74 8.66 17.17 4.66
N VAL A 75 9.74 16.42 4.52
CA VAL A 75 10.59 16.02 5.66
C VAL A 75 11.94 16.68 5.55
N ASN A 76 12.45 17.25 6.64
CA ASN A 76 13.84 17.73 6.66
C ASN A 76 14.79 16.54 6.54
N ASN A 77 15.62 16.53 5.49
CA ASN A 77 16.62 15.50 5.28
C ASN A 77 17.93 15.91 5.98
N ALA A 78 18.05 15.51 7.26
CA ALA A 78 19.23 15.80 8.07
C ALA A 78 20.51 15.04 7.63
N THR A 79 20.40 14.07 6.70
CA THR A 79 21.53 13.26 6.23
C THR A 79 22.06 13.66 4.85
N ASP A 80 21.45 14.65 4.17
CA ASP A 80 22.05 15.29 2.99
C ASP A 80 23.10 16.35 3.40
N THR A 81 24.11 15.91 4.14
CA THR A 81 25.24 16.71 4.63
C THR A 81 26.30 16.90 3.54
N THR A 82 25.90 17.35 2.35
CA THR A 82 26.86 17.88 1.36
C THR A 82 27.37 19.28 1.70
N THR A 83 27.02 19.82 2.87
CA THR A 83 27.82 20.85 3.54
C THR A 83 28.09 20.43 4.99
N THR A 84 29.33 20.05 5.23
CA THR A 84 29.93 19.85 6.55
C THR A 84 29.64 21.05 7.46
N GLY A 85 28.83 20.84 8.50
CA GLY A 85 28.98 21.48 9.83
C GLY A 85 29.07 23.01 9.94
N GLY A 86 28.47 23.79 9.04
CA GLY A 86 28.46 25.26 9.12
C GLY A 86 27.04 25.84 9.31
N PRO A 87 26.88 27.07 9.82
CA PRO A 87 25.60 27.77 10.01
C PRO A 87 24.85 28.13 8.69
N SER A 88 25.19 27.46 7.59
CA SER A 88 24.62 27.64 6.26
C SER A 88 24.21 26.31 5.59
N ALA A 89 24.08 25.22 6.36
CA ALA A 89 23.43 24.01 5.86
C ALA A 89 21.97 24.34 5.52
N GLY A 90 21.66 24.43 4.22
CA GLY A 90 20.31 24.71 3.73
C GLY A 90 19.31 23.68 4.28
N LEU A 91 18.11 24.14 4.61
CA LEU A 91 17.00 23.25 4.93
C LEU A 91 16.59 22.49 3.67
N PHE A 92 17.08 21.25 3.51
CA PHE A 92 16.65 20.36 2.43
C PHE A 92 15.39 19.63 2.87
N TYR A 93 14.28 19.84 2.16
CA TYR A 93 13.05 19.07 2.37
C TYR A 93 12.91 18.00 1.29
N ASP A 94 12.75 16.75 1.71
CA ASP A 94 12.31 15.66 0.83
C ASP A 94 10.79 15.71 0.72
N PHE A 95 10.31 15.92 -0.51
CA PHE A 95 8.91 15.76 -0.89
C PHE A 95 8.67 14.28 -1.20
N THR A 96 8.07 13.54 -0.27
CA THR A 96 7.87 12.08 -0.39
C THR A 96 6.40 11.65 -0.46
N PRO A 97 5.52 12.31 -1.24
CA PRO A 97 4.15 11.84 -1.39
C PRO A 97 4.08 10.65 -2.35
N THR A 98 2.92 10.02 -2.34
CA THR A 98 2.34 9.37 -3.51
C THR A 98 1.52 10.40 -4.27
N ILE A 99 1.87 10.67 -5.52
CA ILE A 99 1.06 11.48 -6.44
C ILE A 99 0.11 10.53 -7.16
N SER A 100 -1.16 10.88 -7.25
CA SER A 100 -2.22 10.14 -7.94
C SER A 100 -2.83 10.99 -9.04
N MET A 101 -3.04 10.38 -10.20
CA MET A 101 -3.81 10.97 -11.29
C MET A 101 -4.58 9.89 -12.04
N GLY A 102 -5.74 10.23 -12.60
CA GLY A 102 -6.51 9.29 -13.41
C GLY A 102 -7.47 9.98 -14.36
N LEU A 103 -7.84 9.25 -15.40
CA LEU A 103 -8.82 9.64 -16.40
C LEU A 103 -9.71 8.44 -16.71
N ALA A 104 -11.00 8.70 -16.85
CA ALA A 104 -12.00 7.69 -17.13
C ALA A 104 -13.02 8.16 -18.15
N TYR A 105 -13.50 7.18 -18.91
CA TYR A 105 -14.74 7.25 -19.66
C TYR A 105 -15.84 6.56 -18.84
N THR A 106 -16.94 7.27 -18.59
CA THR A 106 -18.10 6.76 -17.88
C THR A 106 -19.29 6.62 -18.81
N SER A 107 -20.00 5.50 -18.69
CA SER A 107 -21.28 5.26 -19.37
C SER A 107 -22.14 4.31 -18.56
N SER A 108 -23.43 4.21 -18.91
CA SER A 108 -24.38 3.29 -18.27
C SER A 108 -24.04 1.81 -18.49
N LEU A 109 -23.48 1.45 -19.64
CA LEU A 109 -23.16 0.06 -19.98
C LEU A 109 -21.83 -0.38 -19.39
N ILE A 110 -20.76 0.34 -19.74
CA ILE A 110 -19.39 0.05 -19.31
C ILE A 110 -18.66 1.38 -19.10
N SER A 111 -18.05 1.52 -17.94
CA SER A 111 -17.11 2.60 -17.65
C SER A 111 -15.71 2.01 -17.52
N VAL A 112 -14.71 2.68 -18.09
CA VAL A 112 -13.30 2.27 -18.03
C VAL A 112 -12.46 3.47 -17.68
N GLY A 113 -11.44 3.26 -16.85
CA GLY A 113 -10.49 4.31 -16.52
C GLY A 113 -9.09 3.76 -16.35
N VAL A 114 -8.15 4.68 -16.50
CA VAL A 114 -6.74 4.46 -16.17
C VAL A 114 -6.34 5.43 -15.08
N GLY A 115 -5.58 4.90 -14.12
CA GLY A 115 -4.98 5.62 -13.03
C GLY A 115 -3.49 5.45 -13.05
N TYR A 116 -2.80 6.35 -12.35
CA TYR A 116 -1.37 6.26 -12.16
C TYR A 116 -0.98 6.87 -10.82
N ASN A 117 -0.23 6.10 -10.05
CA ASN A 117 0.40 6.57 -8.84
C ASN A 117 1.93 6.57 -8.98
N ALA A 118 2.57 7.66 -8.57
CA ALA A 118 4.02 7.76 -8.40
C ALA A 118 4.33 7.95 -6.93
N THR A 119 4.92 6.94 -6.28
CA THR A 119 5.36 7.05 -4.88
C THR A 119 6.85 7.34 -4.83
N ILE A 120 7.18 8.55 -4.39
CA ILE A 120 8.56 9.04 -4.36
C ILE A 120 9.27 8.43 -3.14
N GLY A 121 10.39 7.79 -3.43
CA GLY A 121 11.25 7.01 -2.55
C GLY A 121 12.38 7.81 -1.91
N PRO A 122 13.44 7.14 -1.41
CA PRO A 122 14.68 7.80 -1.05
C PRO A 122 15.57 8.00 -2.29
N ARG A 123 16.54 8.91 -2.17
CA ARG A 123 17.58 9.10 -3.19
C ARG A 123 18.64 8.01 -3.14
N TRP A 124 19.20 7.69 -4.30
CA TRP A 124 20.38 6.83 -4.45
C TRP A 124 21.35 7.37 -5.50
N ASN A 125 22.61 6.93 -5.45
CA ASN A 125 23.65 7.36 -6.36
C ASN A 125 23.59 6.56 -7.67
N ARG A 126 23.44 7.25 -8.80
CA ARG A 126 23.42 6.64 -10.13
C ARG A 126 24.58 7.17 -10.97
N TYR A 127 25.44 6.28 -11.44
CA TYR A 127 26.63 6.61 -12.22
C TYR A 127 26.32 6.78 -13.72
N ASN A 128 25.47 5.91 -14.28
CA ASN A 128 25.12 5.91 -15.70
C ASN A 128 26.36 6.03 -16.63
N ASN A 129 27.38 5.20 -16.38
CA ASN A 129 28.65 5.15 -17.09
C ASN A 129 29.51 6.42 -16.97
N LYS A 130 29.40 7.14 -15.86
CA LYS A 130 30.23 8.29 -15.51
C LYS A 130 31.03 8.00 -14.25
N THR A 131 32.08 8.78 -14.00
CA THR A 131 32.92 8.68 -12.79
C THR A 131 32.23 9.29 -11.56
N GLU A 132 31.49 10.38 -11.74
CA GLU A 132 30.75 11.04 -10.66
C GLU A 132 29.26 10.65 -10.69
N PRO A 133 28.70 10.17 -9.57
CA PRO A 133 27.30 9.79 -9.50
C PRO A 133 26.38 11.02 -9.40
N LYS A 134 25.17 10.89 -9.94
CA LYS A 134 24.07 11.82 -9.68
C LYS A 134 23.09 11.20 -8.69
N LYS A 135 22.68 11.96 -7.68
CA LYS A 135 21.56 11.57 -6.82
C LYS A 135 20.25 11.58 -7.62
N VAL A 136 19.54 10.47 -7.59
CA VAL A 136 18.23 10.30 -8.23
C VAL A 136 17.23 9.67 -7.26
N GLU A 137 15.96 10.03 -7.37
CA GLU A 137 14.90 9.42 -6.56
C GLU A 137 14.60 7.99 -7.04
N ALA A 138 14.50 7.05 -6.11
CA ALA A 138 13.81 5.80 -6.39
C ALA A 138 12.30 6.08 -6.42
N VAL A 139 11.57 5.56 -7.40
CA VAL A 139 10.12 5.80 -7.52
C VAL A 139 9.42 4.47 -7.76
N VAL A 140 8.32 4.25 -7.03
CA VAL A 140 7.35 3.19 -7.35
C VAL A 140 6.35 3.77 -8.33
N HIS A 141 6.30 3.19 -9.53
CA HIS A 141 5.31 3.51 -10.54
C HIS A 141 4.15 2.52 -10.42
N THR A 142 2.92 3.00 -10.32
CA THR A 142 1.74 2.14 -10.18
C THR A 142 0.65 2.55 -11.17
N PRO A 143 0.72 2.09 -12.43
CA PRO A 143 -0.44 2.12 -13.31
C PRO A 143 -1.61 1.34 -12.69
N VAL A 144 -2.82 1.83 -12.91
CA VAL A 144 -4.06 1.24 -12.42
C VAL A 144 -5.06 1.15 -13.55
N LEU A 145 -5.64 -0.03 -13.74
CA LEU A 145 -6.80 -0.21 -14.61
C LEU A 145 -8.05 -0.30 -13.75
N VAL A 146 -9.09 0.47 -14.08
CA VAL A 146 -10.39 0.37 -13.43
C VAL A 146 -11.49 0.10 -14.44
N LEU A 147 -12.48 -0.67 -14.04
CA LEU A 147 -13.64 -0.99 -14.85
C LEU A 147 -14.89 -1.06 -13.98
N ASN A 148 -15.99 -0.60 -14.55
CA ASN A 148 -17.33 -0.75 -14.02
C ASN A 148 -18.24 -1.25 -15.14
N ALA A 149 -19.01 -2.30 -14.89
CA ALA A 149 -19.88 -2.91 -15.89
C ALA A 149 -21.12 -3.52 -15.25
N LEU A 150 -22.04 -4.02 -16.08
CA LEU A 150 -23.27 -4.68 -15.67
C LEU A 150 -24.14 -3.74 -14.81
N ASP A 151 -24.36 -2.51 -15.30
CA ASP A 151 -25.11 -1.48 -14.56
C ASP A 151 -24.60 -1.28 -13.13
N ASN A 152 -23.28 -1.08 -13.02
CA ASN A 152 -22.59 -0.89 -11.75
C ASN A 152 -22.52 -2.12 -10.81
N ALA A 153 -23.02 -3.28 -11.25
CA ALA A 153 -22.98 -4.51 -10.47
C ALA A 153 -21.57 -5.13 -10.41
N PHE A 154 -20.73 -4.93 -11.42
CA PHE A 154 -19.35 -5.42 -11.42
C PHE A 154 -18.34 -4.28 -11.43
N ARG A 155 -17.44 -4.28 -10.44
CA ARG A 155 -16.33 -3.33 -10.35
C ARG A 155 -15.00 -4.04 -10.25
N MET A 156 -14.00 -3.47 -10.91
CA MET A 156 -12.64 -3.97 -10.92
C MET A 156 -11.64 -2.82 -10.77
N ALA A 157 -10.57 -3.05 -10.02
CA ALA A 157 -9.39 -2.20 -9.98
C ALA A 157 -8.12 -3.06 -9.93
N ILE A 158 -7.18 -2.85 -10.85
CA ILE A 158 -5.93 -3.58 -10.94
C ILE A 158 -4.76 -2.59 -10.88
N PRO A 159 -4.25 -2.27 -9.67
CA PRO A 159 -2.99 -1.55 -9.50
C PRO A 159 -1.80 -2.51 -9.68
N ILE A 160 -0.83 -2.11 -10.50
CA ILE A 160 0.42 -2.85 -10.70
C ILE A 160 1.57 -1.97 -10.28
N GLN A 161 2.15 -2.25 -9.13
CA GLN A 161 3.30 -1.51 -8.61
C GLN A 161 4.59 -2.04 -9.22
N VAL A 162 5.45 -1.13 -9.67
CA VAL A 162 6.74 -1.44 -10.27
C VAL A 162 7.81 -0.50 -9.72
N VAL A 163 8.88 -1.08 -9.20
CA VAL A 163 10.16 -0.40 -8.98
C VAL A 163 11.17 -1.07 -9.88
N ASN A 164 11.88 -0.29 -10.68
CA ASN A 164 13.04 -0.77 -11.41
C ASN A 164 14.16 0.27 -11.28
N LEU A 165 15.20 -0.08 -10.53
CA LEU A 165 16.38 0.75 -10.38
C LEU A 165 17.50 0.08 -11.16
N THR A 166 18.07 0.80 -12.11
CA THR A 166 19.11 0.28 -13.00
C THR A 166 20.27 1.27 -13.07
N ASP A 167 21.49 0.74 -13.00
CA ASP A 167 22.71 1.52 -13.22
C ASP A 167 23.67 0.84 -14.21
N LYS A 168 24.54 1.66 -14.80
CA LYS A 168 25.64 1.24 -15.66
C LYS A 168 26.96 1.75 -15.05
N PHE A 169 27.92 0.86 -14.98
CA PHE A 169 29.25 1.10 -14.44
C PHE A 169 30.26 1.03 -15.59
N ASP A 170 31.09 2.05 -15.69
CA ASP A 170 32.07 2.17 -16.77
C ASP A 170 33.11 1.03 -16.71
N GLY A 171 33.25 0.27 -17.79
CA GLY A 171 34.17 -0.87 -17.86
C GLY A 171 33.80 -2.10 -17.01
N VAL A 172 32.63 -2.12 -16.35
CA VAL A 172 32.22 -3.23 -15.47
C VAL A 172 30.92 -3.89 -15.94
N GLY A 173 29.90 -3.11 -16.34
CA GLY A 173 28.63 -3.64 -16.83
C GLY A 173 27.39 -2.95 -16.27
N LYS A 174 26.26 -3.65 -16.24
CA LYS A 174 24.96 -3.13 -15.79
C LYS A 174 24.41 -3.96 -14.63
N GLY A 175 23.78 -3.30 -13.67
CA GLY A 175 23.07 -3.93 -12.58
C GLY A 175 21.67 -3.32 -12.43
N SER A 176 20.68 -4.16 -12.13
CA SER A 176 19.33 -3.70 -11.86
C SER A 176 18.66 -4.52 -10.76
N ILE A 177 17.85 -3.85 -9.96
CA ILE A 177 16.90 -4.48 -9.04
C ILE A 177 15.49 -4.11 -9.44
N THR A 178 14.60 -5.08 -9.44
CA THR A 178 13.21 -4.92 -9.87
C THR A 178 12.28 -5.54 -8.84
N ALA A 179 11.26 -4.79 -8.46
CA ALA A 179 10.14 -5.26 -7.68
C ALA A 179 8.86 -5.02 -8.46
N VAL A 180 8.02 -6.05 -8.61
CA VAL A 180 6.70 -5.95 -9.23
C VAL A 180 5.68 -6.54 -8.27
N SER A 181 4.59 -5.84 -8.01
CA SER A 181 3.49 -6.41 -7.24
C SER A 181 2.13 -5.93 -7.73
N LEU A 182 1.11 -6.75 -7.55
CA LEU A 182 -0.27 -6.44 -7.89
C LEU A 182 -1.18 -6.69 -6.68
N ASP A 183 -2.23 -5.89 -6.57
CA ASP A 183 -3.32 -6.07 -5.60
C ASP A 183 -4.65 -5.82 -6.30
N ALA A 184 -5.04 -6.77 -7.15
CA ALA A 184 -6.23 -6.68 -8.00
C ALA A 184 -7.49 -6.89 -7.17
N GLN A 185 -8.46 -6.00 -7.28
CA GLN A 185 -9.72 -6.05 -6.56
C GLN A 185 -10.89 -6.23 -7.52
N PHE A 186 -11.81 -7.11 -7.14
CA PHE A 186 -13.04 -7.40 -7.85
C PHE A 186 -14.20 -7.35 -6.86
N ARG A 187 -15.27 -6.63 -7.22
CA ARG A 187 -16.51 -6.56 -6.45
C ARG A 187 -17.67 -6.89 -7.37
N TYR A 188 -18.52 -7.79 -6.92
CA TYR A 188 -19.76 -8.13 -7.62
C TYR A 188 -20.94 -7.93 -6.67
N PHE A 189 -21.89 -7.10 -7.08
CA PHE A 189 -23.16 -6.88 -6.40
C PHE A 189 -24.20 -7.75 -7.08
N THR A 190 -24.74 -8.72 -6.35
CA THR A 190 -25.53 -9.81 -6.97
C THR A 190 -26.97 -9.40 -7.27
N GLY A 191 -27.46 -8.32 -6.64
CA GLY A 191 -28.88 -7.96 -6.61
C GLY A 191 -29.74 -8.84 -5.70
N LEU A 192 -29.14 -9.78 -4.97
CA LEU A 192 -29.84 -10.68 -4.04
C LEU A 192 -29.76 -10.13 -2.62
N ASP A 193 -30.89 -10.07 -1.91
CA ASP A 193 -30.95 -9.56 -0.53
C ASP A 193 -30.11 -10.40 0.45
N PHE A 194 -30.07 -11.72 0.26
CA PHE A 194 -29.35 -12.62 1.17
C PHE A 194 -27.83 -12.67 0.93
N LEU A 195 -27.35 -12.32 -0.27
CA LEU A 195 -25.94 -12.34 -0.65
C LEU A 195 -25.61 -11.10 -1.49
N PRO A 196 -25.76 -9.88 -0.96
CA PRO A 196 -25.73 -8.66 -1.76
C PRO A 196 -24.39 -8.41 -2.43
N GLN A 197 -23.29 -8.96 -1.90
CA GLN A 197 -21.96 -8.68 -2.41
C GLN A 197 -20.98 -9.84 -2.27
N ILE A 198 -20.15 -10.00 -3.30
CA ILE A 198 -18.96 -10.85 -3.32
C ILE A 198 -17.75 -9.95 -3.58
N ARG A 199 -16.66 -10.14 -2.82
CA ARG A 199 -15.38 -9.47 -3.07
C ARG A 199 -14.26 -10.48 -3.19
N LEU A 200 -13.38 -10.25 -4.15
CA LEU A 200 -12.14 -11.00 -4.33
C LEU A 200 -10.99 -10.00 -4.52
N LEU A 201 -9.93 -10.18 -3.75
CA LEU A 201 -8.67 -9.51 -3.94
C LEU A 201 -7.62 -10.57 -4.27
N ILE A 202 -6.81 -10.33 -5.29
CA ILE A 202 -5.70 -11.19 -5.70
C ILE A 202 -4.41 -10.41 -5.54
N LYS A 203 -3.44 -11.01 -4.87
CA LYS A 203 -2.15 -10.40 -4.56
C LYS A 203 -1.03 -11.24 -5.16
N TYR A 204 -0.09 -10.58 -5.81
CA TYR A 204 1.16 -11.19 -6.23
C TYR A 204 2.30 -10.21 -6.06
N GLY A 205 3.48 -10.73 -5.75
CA GLY A 205 4.69 -9.96 -5.58
C GLY A 205 5.89 -10.73 -6.10
N ASN A 206 6.81 -10.01 -6.73
CA ASN A 206 8.10 -10.49 -7.18
C ASN A 206 9.16 -9.43 -6.86
N TYR A 207 10.31 -9.88 -6.38
CA TYR A 207 11.49 -9.08 -6.15
C TYR A 207 12.71 -9.85 -6.63
N GLY A 208 13.51 -9.23 -7.48
CA GLY A 208 14.66 -9.87 -8.09
C GLY A 208 15.69 -8.90 -8.61
N MET A 209 16.85 -9.43 -8.94
CA MET A 209 17.96 -8.66 -9.50
C MET A 209 18.42 -9.24 -10.83
N GLN A 210 19.07 -8.40 -11.62
CA GLN A 210 19.79 -8.79 -12.81
C GLN A 210 21.15 -8.12 -12.83
N LEU A 211 22.19 -8.91 -13.07
CA LEU A 211 23.54 -8.45 -13.36
C LEU A 211 23.86 -8.75 -14.82
N SER A 212 24.55 -7.84 -15.48
CA SER A 212 24.96 -7.97 -16.86
C SER A 212 26.39 -7.43 -16.99
N PRO A 213 27.39 -8.24 -16.59
CA PRO A 213 28.79 -7.87 -16.68
C PRO A 213 29.21 -7.58 -18.13
N GLU A 214 30.15 -6.67 -18.32
CA GLU A 214 30.71 -6.39 -19.63
C GLU A 214 31.50 -7.60 -20.15
N GLY A 215 31.18 -8.08 -21.35
CA GLY A 215 31.76 -9.30 -21.91
C GLY A 215 31.36 -10.62 -21.22
N GLY A 216 30.43 -10.57 -20.25
CA GLY A 216 29.99 -11.73 -19.46
C GLY A 216 28.54 -12.18 -19.72
N GLN A 217 28.15 -13.29 -19.09
CA GLN A 217 26.77 -13.79 -19.14
C GLN A 217 25.85 -12.98 -18.23
N LYS A 218 24.61 -12.78 -18.66
CA LYS A 218 23.59 -12.13 -17.84
C LYS A 218 23.13 -13.09 -16.73
N GLU A 219 23.15 -12.61 -15.49
CA GLU A 219 22.65 -13.33 -14.33
C GLU A 219 21.32 -12.73 -13.90
N LYS A 220 20.32 -13.57 -13.67
CA LYS A 220 19.01 -13.18 -13.15
C LYS A 220 18.72 -13.99 -11.91
N VAL A 221 18.36 -13.31 -10.81
CA VAL A 221 18.09 -13.95 -9.53
C VAL A 221 16.75 -13.47 -9.00
N THR A 222 15.85 -14.42 -8.74
CA THR A 222 14.64 -14.17 -7.96
C THR A 222 15.00 -14.19 -6.47
N ILE A 223 14.80 -13.05 -5.80
CA ILE A 223 15.09 -12.89 -4.36
C ILE A 223 13.86 -13.29 -3.54
N ALA A 224 12.67 -12.83 -3.94
CA ALA A 224 11.43 -13.16 -3.24
C ALA A 224 10.21 -13.14 -4.17
N GLU A 225 9.27 -14.04 -3.92
CA GLU A 225 7.98 -14.09 -4.62
C GLU A 225 6.85 -14.44 -3.65
N SER A 226 5.67 -13.87 -3.84
CA SER A 226 4.53 -14.17 -2.98
C SER A 226 3.23 -14.20 -3.76
N PHE A 227 2.30 -15.02 -3.29
CA PHE A 227 0.92 -15.03 -3.75
C PHE A 227 -0.02 -14.95 -2.56
N GLY A 228 -1.12 -14.24 -2.74
CA GLY A 228 -2.17 -14.19 -1.75
C GLY A 228 -3.51 -13.86 -2.37
N PHE A 229 -4.56 -14.03 -1.57
CA PHE A 229 -5.89 -13.58 -1.92
C PHE A 229 -6.66 -13.19 -0.67
N GLU A 230 -7.70 -12.41 -0.87
CA GLU A 230 -8.73 -12.18 0.13
C GLU A 230 -10.09 -12.35 -0.52
N PHE A 231 -10.90 -13.23 0.06
CA PHE A 231 -12.25 -13.51 -0.39
C PHE A 231 -13.24 -13.12 0.68
N ARG A 232 -14.31 -12.42 0.29
CA ARG A 232 -15.39 -12.00 1.19
C ARG A 232 -16.75 -12.29 0.60
N LEU A 233 -17.62 -12.91 1.40
CA LEU A 233 -19.03 -13.14 1.11
C LEU A 233 -19.87 -12.33 2.08
N TYR A 234 -20.65 -11.38 1.57
CA TYR A 234 -21.51 -10.51 2.35
C TYR A 234 -22.94 -10.98 2.30
N PHE A 235 -23.58 -11.06 3.47
CA PHE A 235 -24.97 -11.41 3.66
C PHE A 235 -25.73 -10.16 4.11
N GLY A 236 -26.95 -9.98 3.61
CA GLY A 236 -27.79 -8.83 3.96
C GLY A 236 -28.89 -9.21 4.94
N ALA A 237 -29.13 -8.35 5.93
CA ALA A 237 -30.27 -8.42 6.83
C ALA A 237 -30.64 -7.01 7.32
N MET A 238 -31.90 -6.81 7.72
CA MET A 238 -32.37 -5.57 8.34
C MET A 238 -33.00 -5.91 9.69
N VAL A 239 -32.68 -5.14 10.72
CA VAL A 239 -33.34 -5.18 12.01
C VAL A 239 -33.81 -3.76 12.33
N GLU A 240 -35.11 -3.54 12.23
CA GLU A 240 -35.70 -2.19 12.31
C GLU A 240 -35.01 -1.23 11.32
N GLU A 241 -34.48 -0.11 11.81
CA GLU A 241 -33.79 0.93 11.03
C GLU A 241 -32.28 0.67 10.90
N VAL A 242 -31.79 -0.47 11.40
CA VAL A 242 -30.37 -0.84 11.37
C VAL A 242 -30.11 -1.87 10.29
N ALA A 243 -29.25 -1.53 9.35
CA ALA A 243 -28.79 -2.46 8.33
C ALA A 243 -27.65 -3.33 8.85
N LEU A 244 -27.84 -4.64 8.79
CA LEU A 244 -26.84 -5.63 9.15
C LEU A 244 -26.24 -6.23 7.88
N GLN A 245 -24.91 -6.27 7.84
CA GLN A 245 -24.16 -6.88 6.75
C GLN A 245 -23.11 -7.85 7.30
N PRO A 246 -23.52 -9.01 7.86
CA PRO A 246 -22.59 -10.07 8.21
C PRO A 246 -21.77 -10.49 6.99
N TYR A 247 -20.49 -10.81 7.19
CA TYR A 247 -19.68 -11.35 6.11
C TYR A 247 -18.60 -12.30 6.62
N ILE A 248 -18.20 -13.24 5.77
CA ILE A 248 -17.09 -14.15 6.04
C ILE A 248 -15.88 -13.64 5.25
N LYS A 249 -14.77 -13.43 5.95
CA LYS A 249 -13.48 -13.05 5.37
C LYS A 249 -12.51 -14.24 5.40
N LEU A 250 -11.96 -14.58 4.25
CA LEU A 250 -10.89 -15.57 4.09
C LEU A 250 -9.67 -14.88 3.46
N VAL A 251 -8.57 -14.79 4.18
CA VAL A 251 -7.31 -14.21 3.69
C VAL A 251 -6.24 -15.27 3.68
N TYR A 252 -5.51 -15.40 2.59
CA TYR A 252 -4.32 -16.22 2.49
C TYR A 252 -3.16 -15.40 1.93
N ASN A 253 -1.97 -15.51 2.51
CA ASN A 253 -0.74 -15.00 1.92
C ASN A 253 0.38 -16.03 2.10
N GLY A 254 1.18 -16.25 1.07
CA GLY A 254 2.24 -17.24 1.08
C GLY A 254 3.47 -16.82 0.28
N ALA A 255 4.64 -17.14 0.83
CA ALA A 255 5.89 -17.11 0.08
C ALA A 255 5.88 -18.20 -0.99
N LEU A 256 6.24 -17.83 -2.22
CA LEU A 256 6.47 -18.74 -3.32
C LEU A 256 7.96 -19.10 -3.37
N GLY A 257 8.24 -20.40 -3.55
CA GLY A 257 9.60 -20.89 -3.55
C GLY A 257 10.23 -20.98 -2.15
N LYS A 258 11.57 -21.04 -2.13
CA LYS A 258 12.42 -21.32 -0.97
C LYS A 258 13.54 -20.29 -0.79
N GLN A 259 13.38 -19.08 -1.32
CA GLN A 259 14.42 -18.04 -1.31
C GLN A 259 14.26 -17.03 -0.17
N HIS A 260 13.08 -16.97 0.47
CA HIS A 260 12.73 -15.97 1.49
C HIS A 260 11.65 -16.46 2.46
N SER A 261 11.35 -15.64 3.48
CA SER A 261 10.36 -15.91 4.53
C SER A 261 9.23 -14.88 4.64
N LYS A 262 9.06 -14.04 3.62
CA LYS A 262 8.02 -13.00 3.60
C LYS A 262 6.74 -13.55 2.98
N THR A 263 5.61 -13.49 3.69
CA THR A 263 4.30 -13.94 3.19
C THR A 263 3.70 -12.99 2.17
N SER A 264 4.14 -11.72 2.16
CA SER A 264 3.76 -10.71 1.19
C SER A 264 4.97 -9.89 0.74
N VAL A 265 5.10 -9.71 -0.57
CA VAL A 265 6.13 -8.91 -1.23
C VAL A 265 5.43 -7.81 -2.01
N THR A 266 5.74 -6.55 -1.72
CA THR A 266 5.22 -5.41 -2.50
C THR A 266 6.36 -4.54 -2.99
N ALA A 267 6.21 -3.93 -4.17
CA ALA A 267 7.22 -3.01 -4.70
C ALA A 267 7.40 -1.80 -3.77
N LEU A 268 6.32 -1.37 -3.12
CA LEU A 268 6.38 -0.28 -2.15
C LEU A 268 7.18 -0.63 -0.89
N SER A 269 6.97 -1.81 -0.32
CA SER A 269 7.75 -2.29 0.82
C SER A 269 9.20 -2.65 0.44
N ALA A 270 9.47 -2.90 -0.84
CA ALA A 270 10.81 -3.13 -1.37
C ALA A 270 11.55 -1.83 -1.76
N LEU A 271 10.89 -0.67 -1.79
CA LEU A 271 11.45 0.58 -2.33
C LEU A 271 12.74 1.03 -1.60
N ASN A 272 12.69 1.12 -0.28
CA ASN A 272 13.85 1.52 0.53
C ASN A 272 14.98 0.48 0.43
N ASP A 273 14.63 -0.80 0.44
CA ASP A 273 15.59 -1.89 0.30
C ASP A 273 16.26 -1.86 -1.07
N SER A 274 15.50 -1.62 -2.14
CA SER A 274 15.99 -1.50 -3.51
C SER A 274 16.99 -0.35 -3.66
N ALA A 275 16.66 0.82 -3.12
CA ALA A 275 17.53 1.98 -3.18
C ALA A 275 18.84 1.77 -2.39
N ARG A 276 18.74 1.17 -1.20
CA ARG A 276 19.91 0.78 -0.39
C ARG A 276 20.77 -0.25 -1.11
N PHE A 277 20.15 -1.33 -1.59
CA PHE A 277 20.82 -2.40 -2.33
C PHE A 277 21.56 -1.85 -3.54
N MET A 278 20.94 -0.96 -4.32
CA MET A 278 21.62 -0.34 -5.47
C MET A 278 22.78 0.53 -5.02
N GLY A 279 22.66 1.28 -3.92
CA GLY A 279 23.79 2.00 -3.32
C GLY A 279 24.95 1.09 -2.92
N GLU A 280 24.66 -0.04 -2.28
CA GLU A 280 25.66 -1.06 -1.92
C GLU A 280 26.27 -1.72 -3.17
N LEU A 281 25.45 -2.07 -4.16
CA LEU A 281 25.90 -2.64 -5.43
C LEU A 281 26.81 -1.67 -6.18
N THR A 282 26.48 -0.38 -6.22
CA THR A 282 27.35 0.63 -6.83
C THR A 282 28.71 0.69 -6.14
N SER A 283 28.73 0.65 -4.81
CA SER A 283 29.96 0.67 -4.01
C SER A 283 30.78 -0.61 -4.20
N PHE A 284 30.11 -1.76 -4.28
CA PHE A 284 30.73 -3.06 -4.54
C PHE A 284 31.39 -3.09 -5.92
N MET A 285 30.67 -2.66 -6.95
CA MET A 285 31.15 -2.68 -8.35
C MET A 285 32.25 -1.65 -8.60
N ALA A 286 32.18 -0.47 -7.97
CA ALA A 286 33.24 0.55 -8.07
C ALA A 286 34.55 0.15 -7.37
N ASN A 287 34.48 -0.75 -6.38
CA ASN A 287 35.63 -1.25 -5.61
C ASN A 287 35.99 -2.71 -5.94
N ALA A 288 35.49 -3.26 -7.05
CA ALA A 288 35.72 -4.64 -7.47
C ALA A 288 37.21 -4.85 -7.79
N GLY A 289 38.01 -5.20 -6.79
CA GLY A 289 39.46 -5.38 -6.88
C GLY A 289 40.27 -4.87 -5.69
N SER A 290 39.69 -4.06 -4.79
CA SER A 290 40.42 -3.48 -3.65
C SER A 290 40.41 -4.35 -2.37
N GLY A 291 39.83 -5.55 -2.43
CA GLY A 291 39.71 -6.46 -1.28
C GLY A 291 38.81 -5.96 -0.13
N SER A 292 38.21 -4.77 -0.27
CA SER A 292 37.42 -4.08 0.76
C SER A 292 35.93 -3.95 0.38
N ALA A 293 35.49 -4.61 -0.70
CA ALA A 293 34.11 -4.50 -1.19
C ALA A 293 33.15 -5.37 -0.35
N THR A 294 32.17 -4.74 0.30
CA THR A 294 31.09 -5.43 1.03
C THR A 294 30.02 -5.93 0.06
N GLN A 295 29.64 -7.21 0.15
CA GLN A 295 28.57 -7.76 -0.68
C GLN A 295 27.23 -7.08 -0.36
N PRO A 296 26.46 -6.66 -1.38
CA PRO A 296 25.14 -6.08 -1.18
C PRO A 296 24.19 -7.03 -0.46
N THR A 297 23.35 -6.50 0.44
CA THR A 297 22.38 -7.27 1.22
C THR A 297 20.96 -6.79 0.98
N THR A 298 19.99 -7.70 1.09
CA THR A 298 18.57 -7.36 0.99
C THR A 298 17.82 -7.79 2.25
N THR A 299 16.75 -7.09 2.58
CA THR A 299 15.83 -7.48 3.67
C THR A 299 14.88 -8.61 3.27
N TYR A 300 14.79 -8.91 1.97
CA TYR A 300 13.94 -9.96 1.40
C TYR A 300 14.67 -11.30 1.26
N GLY A 301 16.00 -11.30 1.14
CA GLY A 301 16.76 -12.53 0.95
C GLY A 301 18.20 -12.46 1.43
N GLY A 302 18.70 -13.65 1.78
CA GLY A 302 20.11 -14.01 1.88
C GLY A 302 20.30 -15.37 1.18
N ASN A 303 21.53 -15.88 1.10
CA ASN A 303 21.89 -17.15 0.44
C ASN A 303 21.24 -18.42 1.05
N ALA A 304 20.19 -18.29 1.85
CA ALA A 304 19.53 -19.38 2.53
C ALA A 304 18.48 -20.04 1.63
N THR A 305 18.69 -21.31 1.29
CA THR A 305 17.63 -22.18 0.78
C THR A 305 16.70 -22.55 1.93
N TRP A 306 15.55 -21.90 2.01
CA TRP A 306 14.56 -22.12 3.05
C TRP A 306 14.03 -23.55 2.99
N LYS A 307 14.13 -24.28 4.10
CA LYS A 307 13.60 -25.64 4.21
C LYS A 307 12.07 -25.65 4.31
N LYS A 308 11.49 -24.59 4.86
CA LYS A 308 10.04 -24.42 5.01
C LYS A 308 9.65 -22.97 4.66
N SER A 309 8.64 -22.82 3.80
CA SER A 309 8.15 -21.51 3.33
C SER A 309 7.14 -20.92 4.30
N ALA A 310 7.09 -19.58 4.36
CA ALA A 310 6.16 -18.86 5.21
C ALA A 310 4.78 -18.73 4.56
N TRP A 311 3.71 -18.89 5.34
CA TRP A 311 2.34 -18.57 4.92
C TRP A 311 1.46 -18.22 6.11
N ASP A 312 0.38 -17.49 5.85
CA ASP A 312 -0.67 -17.17 6.81
C ASP A 312 -2.07 -17.38 6.20
N LEU A 313 -3.02 -17.74 7.05
CA LEU A 313 -4.42 -17.92 6.72
C LEU A 313 -5.28 -17.30 7.83
N THR A 314 -6.20 -16.42 7.47
CA THR A 314 -7.19 -15.85 8.39
C THR A 314 -8.60 -16.19 7.91
N LEU A 315 -9.41 -16.75 8.81
CA LEU A 315 -10.85 -16.94 8.63
C LEU A 315 -11.58 -16.14 9.71
N ALA A 316 -12.37 -15.15 9.32
CA ALA A 316 -13.04 -14.25 10.24
C ALA A 316 -14.49 -13.95 9.81
N PRO A 317 -15.49 -14.48 10.54
CA PRO A 317 -16.81 -13.88 10.60
C PRO A 317 -16.72 -12.44 11.10
N THR A 318 -17.44 -11.57 10.42
CA THR A 318 -17.47 -10.14 10.69
C THR A 318 -18.92 -9.65 10.59
N LEU A 319 -19.31 -8.68 11.40
CA LEU A 319 -20.65 -8.11 11.38
C LEU A 319 -20.57 -6.63 11.01
N GLY A 320 -20.95 -6.27 9.78
CA GLY A 320 -21.18 -4.88 9.44
C GLY A 320 -22.51 -4.39 10.03
N ILE A 321 -22.52 -3.22 10.64
CA ILE A 321 -23.71 -2.58 11.20
C ILE A 321 -23.73 -1.16 10.68
N THR A 322 -24.82 -0.77 10.03
CA THR A 322 -25.01 0.60 9.52
C THR A 322 -26.28 1.18 10.13
N ALA A 323 -26.16 2.38 10.69
CA ALA A 323 -27.28 3.19 11.13
C ALA A 323 -27.16 4.58 10.51
N ASN A 324 -28.27 5.11 10.02
CA ASN A 324 -28.31 6.40 9.32
C ASN A 324 -29.37 7.30 9.94
N SER A 325 -29.09 8.61 9.92
CA SER A 325 -30.01 9.70 10.19
C SER A 325 -29.83 10.77 9.12
N ASP A 326 -30.59 11.86 9.18
CA ASP A 326 -30.50 12.96 8.20
C ASP A 326 -29.12 13.65 8.18
N ILE A 327 -28.38 13.60 9.28
CA ILE A 327 -27.11 14.33 9.45
C ILE A 327 -25.94 13.38 9.71
N VAL A 328 -26.18 12.23 10.36
CA VAL A 328 -25.13 11.33 10.83
C VAL A 328 -25.34 9.93 10.27
N SER A 329 -24.30 9.36 9.69
CA SER A 329 -24.20 7.94 9.37
C SER A 329 -23.11 7.29 10.20
N LEU A 330 -23.43 6.12 10.76
CA LEU A 330 -22.53 5.30 11.56
C LEU A 330 -22.37 3.94 10.87
N TYR A 331 -21.13 3.52 10.69
CA TYR A 331 -20.78 2.16 10.30
C TYR A 331 -19.88 1.54 11.36
N VAL A 332 -20.15 0.31 11.77
CA VAL A 332 -19.30 -0.45 12.70
C VAL A 332 -19.11 -1.87 12.19
N GLU A 333 -17.91 -2.41 12.39
CA GLU A 333 -17.49 -3.70 11.89
C GLU A 333 -16.66 -4.46 12.95
N PRO A 334 -17.29 -5.06 13.99
CA PRO A 334 -16.62 -6.02 14.85
C PRO A 334 -16.35 -7.34 14.12
N SER A 335 -15.19 -7.93 14.40
CA SER A 335 -14.72 -9.17 13.79
C SER A 335 -14.04 -10.08 14.81
N LEU A 336 -14.26 -11.39 14.67
CA LEU A 336 -13.69 -12.43 15.52
C LEU A 336 -13.44 -13.68 14.68
N GLY A 337 -12.27 -14.31 14.80
CA GLY A 337 -11.92 -15.42 13.94
C GLY A 337 -10.65 -16.17 14.35
N LEU A 338 -10.10 -16.93 13.41
CA LEU A 338 -8.89 -17.72 13.57
C LEU A 338 -7.82 -17.23 12.59
N THR A 339 -6.60 -17.07 13.06
CA THR A 339 -5.41 -16.94 12.21
C THR A 339 -4.46 -18.10 12.45
N ILE A 340 -4.05 -18.74 11.36
CA ILE A 340 -3.03 -19.78 11.32
C ILE A 340 -1.79 -19.17 10.65
N THR A 341 -0.65 -19.27 11.29
CA THR A 341 0.61 -18.75 10.76
C THR A 341 1.67 -19.84 10.76
N GLN A 342 2.27 -20.07 9.59
CA GLN A 342 3.48 -20.85 9.45
C GLN A 342 4.65 -19.91 9.17
N SER A 343 5.57 -19.81 10.13
CA SER A 343 6.82 -19.09 9.91
C SER A 343 7.70 -19.85 8.92
N GLY A 344 8.40 -19.11 8.06
CA GLY A 344 9.46 -19.71 7.26
C GLY A 344 10.61 -20.16 8.16
N SER A 345 11.34 -21.21 7.77
CA SER A 345 12.63 -21.56 8.39
C SER A 345 13.70 -22.02 7.40
N ALA A 346 14.90 -21.47 7.57
CA ALA A 346 16.09 -21.82 6.81
C ALA A 346 16.71 -23.14 7.27
N THR A 347 16.53 -23.51 8.53
CA THR A 347 17.26 -24.61 9.18
C THR A 347 16.37 -25.81 9.51
N ASP A 348 15.08 -25.58 9.75
CA ASP A 348 14.12 -26.56 10.24
C ASP A 348 12.98 -26.78 9.24
N ASN A 349 12.80 -28.04 8.81
CA ASN A 349 11.69 -28.45 7.94
C ASN A 349 10.43 -28.86 8.72
N LYS A 350 10.47 -28.86 10.06
CA LYS A 350 9.39 -29.31 10.95
C LYS A 350 8.72 -28.18 11.73
N VAL A 351 8.99 -26.92 11.39
CA VAL A 351 8.32 -25.76 12.01
C VAL A 351 6.81 -25.97 12.01
N LYS A 352 6.18 -25.89 13.18
CA LYS A 352 4.74 -26.10 13.33
C LYS A 352 3.96 -24.82 13.07
N GLU A 353 2.71 -24.99 12.67
CA GLU A 353 1.75 -23.90 12.54
C GLU A 353 1.38 -23.36 13.93
N LEU A 354 1.23 -22.04 14.02
CA LEU A 354 0.73 -21.34 15.19
C LEU A 354 -0.73 -20.95 14.97
N TYR A 355 -1.57 -21.27 15.94
CA TYR A 355 -2.99 -20.95 15.92
C TYR A 355 -3.25 -19.80 16.90
N SER A 356 -3.96 -18.77 16.44
CA SER A 356 -4.23 -17.59 17.25
C SER A 356 -5.61 -17.01 16.96
N LEU A 357 -6.18 -16.35 17.97
CA LEU A 357 -7.44 -15.63 17.82
C LEU A 357 -7.22 -14.37 16.97
N TYR A 358 -8.01 -14.24 15.91
CA TYR A 358 -8.19 -12.99 15.18
C TYR A 358 -9.30 -12.18 15.82
N TRP A 359 -9.07 -10.89 16.06
CA TRP A 359 -10.11 -9.98 16.53
C TRP A 359 -9.78 -8.55 16.10
N GLY A 360 -10.83 -7.75 15.91
CA GLY A 360 -10.72 -6.33 15.63
C GLY A 360 -12.10 -5.67 15.55
N ALA A 361 -12.13 -4.36 15.68
CA ALA A 361 -13.33 -3.55 15.51
C ALA A 361 -12.99 -2.30 14.72
N TYR A 362 -13.72 -2.07 13.64
CA TYR A 362 -13.61 -0.87 12.83
C TYR A 362 -14.89 -0.04 12.95
N ALA A 363 -14.78 1.28 12.88
CA ALA A 363 -15.93 2.17 12.89
C ALA A 363 -15.68 3.41 12.02
N GLU A 364 -16.73 3.88 11.38
CA GLU A 364 -16.77 5.12 10.61
C GLU A 364 -17.95 5.96 11.05
N ILE A 365 -17.75 7.28 11.12
CA ILE A 365 -18.80 8.25 11.34
C ILE A 365 -18.71 9.30 10.24
N TYR A 366 -19.84 9.54 9.57
CA TYR A 366 -20.01 10.58 8.58
C TYR A 366 -21.00 11.60 9.13
N ILE A 367 -20.65 12.87 9.03
CA ILE A 367 -21.50 13.99 9.46
C ILE A 367 -21.69 14.90 8.25
N THR A 368 -22.92 14.97 7.75
CA THR A 368 -23.31 15.80 6.60
C THR A 368 -24.22 16.93 7.05
N PRO A 369 -23.68 18.02 7.60
CA PRO A 369 -24.50 19.14 8.10
C PRO A 369 -25.27 19.84 6.97
N ILE A 370 -24.77 19.77 5.74
CA ILE A 370 -25.42 20.20 4.50
C ILE A 370 -25.08 19.22 3.39
N LYS A 371 -25.91 19.18 2.34
CA LYS A 371 -25.80 18.22 1.22
C LYS A 371 -24.40 18.14 0.57
N ASN A 372 -23.65 19.24 0.55
CA ASN A 372 -22.40 19.35 -0.19
C ASN A 372 -21.15 19.27 0.69
N LEU A 373 -21.31 19.00 1.99
CA LEU A 373 -20.21 18.96 2.94
C LEU A 373 -20.35 17.73 3.83
N GLU A 374 -19.31 16.91 3.85
CA GLU A 374 -19.21 15.74 4.70
C GLU A 374 -17.94 15.83 5.54
N TRP A 375 -18.10 15.68 6.85
CA TRP A 375 -17.00 15.43 7.76
C TRP A 375 -16.96 13.96 8.13
N TYR A 376 -15.80 13.34 7.93
CA TYR A 376 -15.55 11.94 8.13
C TYR A 376 -14.61 11.69 9.31
N PHE A 377 -14.90 10.63 10.05
CA PHE A 377 -14.02 10.03 11.06
C PHE A 377 -13.99 8.52 10.86
N GLU A 378 -12.82 7.93 11.04
CA GLU A 378 -12.65 6.49 11.15
C GLU A 378 -11.78 6.14 12.35
N ALA A 379 -12.06 4.97 12.91
CA ALA A 379 -11.24 4.35 13.93
C ALA A 379 -11.16 2.84 13.71
N ASN A 380 -10.00 2.26 13.99
CA ASN A 380 -9.76 0.83 14.01
C ASN A 380 -9.10 0.45 15.33
N VAL A 381 -9.57 -0.64 15.91
CA VAL A 381 -8.98 -1.30 17.07
C VAL A 381 -8.65 -2.72 16.68
N SER A 382 -7.37 -3.08 16.77
CA SER A 382 -6.94 -4.43 16.45
C SER A 382 -5.76 -4.86 17.31
N ARG A 383 -5.39 -6.13 17.23
CA ARG A 383 -4.12 -6.60 17.78
C ARG A 383 -2.94 -5.92 17.08
N ASP A 384 -1.87 -5.68 17.83
CA ASP A 384 -0.58 -5.22 17.31
C ASP A 384 0.55 -6.19 17.70
N THR A 385 1.69 -6.01 17.05
CA THR A 385 2.95 -6.70 17.29
C THR A 385 3.71 -6.14 18.49
N VAL A 386 3.56 -4.83 18.77
CA VAL A 386 4.27 -4.14 19.87
C VAL A 386 3.38 -3.97 21.10
N ALA A 387 2.10 -3.65 20.91
CA ALA A 387 1.12 -3.52 21.98
C ALA A 387 0.04 -4.61 21.93
N PRO A 388 -0.58 -4.98 23.06
CA PRO A 388 -1.73 -5.89 23.05
C PRO A 388 -2.92 -5.37 22.21
N VAL A 389 -3.04 -4.04 22.11
CA VAL A 389 -4.08 -3.33 21.36
C VAL A 389 -3.43 -2.16 20.61
N SER A 390 -3.69 -2.06 19.30
CA SER A 390 -3.44 -0.87 18.50
C SER A 390 -4.75 -0.12 18.27
N LEU A 391 -4.65 1.20 18.34
CA LEU A 391 -5.71 2.14 18.04
C LEU A 391 -5.25 2.98 16.86
N ALA A 392 -6.01 2.96 15.78
CA ALA A 392 -5.74 3.76 14.61
C ALA A 392 -6.94 4.66 14.29
N ALA A 393 -6.70 5.92 13.93
CA ALA A 393 -7.78 6.85 13.62
C ALA A 393 -7.38 7.85 12.53
N SER A 394 -8.38 8.38 11.83
CA SER A 394 -8.20 9.35 10.76
C SER A 394 -9.48 10.18 10.60
N THR A 395 -9.33 11.40 10.10
CA THR A 395 -10.44 12.31 9.84
C THR A 395 -10.18 13.15 8.60
N GLY A 396 -11.25 13.68 8.02
CA GLY A 396 -11.15 14.67 6.96
C GLY A 396 -12.48 15.12 6.42
N ILE A 397 -12.41 16.05 5.49
CA ILE A 397 -13.58 16.69 4.90
C ILE A 397 -13.66 16.32 3.42
N THR A 398 -14.88 16.05 2.97
CA THR A 398 -15.23 15.92 1.55
C THR A 398 -16.23 17.02 1.20
N TRP A 399 -15.91 17.81 0.18
CA TRP A 399 -16.85 18.73 -0.45
C TRP A 399 -17.38 18.10 -1.72
N TYR A 400 -18.69 17.91 -1.82
CA TYR A 400 -19.34 17.46 -3.04
C TYR A 400 -19.58 18.66 -3.96
N LEU A 401 -19.07 18.55 -5.18
CA LEU A 401 -19.10 19.61 -6.18
C LEU A 401 -20.16 19.28 -7.23
N PRO A 402 -20.80 20.28 -7.86
CA PRO A 402 -21.74 20.03 -8.94
C PRO A 402 -21.06 19.34 -10.14
N ALA A 403 -21.84 18.61 -10.92
CA ALA A 403 -21.42 18.14 -12.24
C ALA A 403 -21.14 19.36 -13.14
N LEU A 404 -20.05 19.29 -13.92
CA LEU A 404 -19.64 20.34 -14.86
C LEU A 404 -20.25 20.13 -16.25
#